data_AF-A0A9X2AL97-F1
#
_entry.id   AF-A0A9X2AL97-F1
#
_cell.length_a   1.000
_cell.length_b   1.000
_cell.length_c   1.000
_cell.angle_alpha   90.00
_cell.angle_beta   90.00
_cell.angle_gamma   90.00
#
_symmetry.space_group_name_H-M   'P 1'
#
loop_
_entity.id
_entity.type
_entity.pdbx_description
1 polymer ?
#
loop_
_entity_poly.entity_id
_entity_poly.type
_entity_poly.pdbx_seq_one_letter_code
_entity_poly.pdbx_strand_id
1 'polypeptide(L)'
;MIKYKVEKYANTKSGDFVTFRETIPSKKLEEYKKNEWNVVEKIVPFITWWNKFSTTNKIAILAIFTPILFGGIYFLVEQYQNNKYESLNKDYYLLKNKFENSQSENSELKKLNKYLIDSLSKLNKKGESKPK
;
A
#
# COMPACT_ATOMS: atom_id res chain seq x y z
N MET A 1 4.18 17.88 18.79
CA MET A 1 3.53 19.13 18.34
C MET A 1 4.58 20.21 18.13
N ILE A 2 4.63 20.84 16.96
CA ILE A 2 5.59 21.92 16.65
C ILE A 2 5.23 23.17 17.47
N LYS A 3 6.24 23.80 18.05
CA LYS A 3 6.12 25.07 18.80
C LYS A 3 7.05 26.12 18.20
N TYR A 4 6.81 27.38 18.51
CA TYR A 4 7.65 28.50 18.07
C TYR A 4 7.99 29.36 19.29
N LYS A 5 9.25 29.77 19.41
CA LYS A 5 9.61 30.91 20.27
C LYS A 5 9.37 32.17 19.48
N VAL A 6 8.60 33.07 20.06
CA VAL A 6 8.25 34.36 19.47
C VAL A 6 8.68 35.49 20.40
N GLU A 7 9.08 36.61 19.82
CA GLU A 7 9.51 37.80 20.53
C GLU A 7 8.75 39.04 20.04
N LYS A 8 8.40 39.93 20.96
CA LYS A 8 7.84 41.25 20.65
C LYS A 8 8.60 42.33 21.39
N TYR A 9 8.94 43.39 20.68
CA TYR A 9 9.58 44.57 21.26
C TYR A 9 8.51 45.61 21.56
N ALA A 10 8.55 46.18 22.76
CA ALA A 10 7.72 47.33 23.14
C ALA A 10 8.61 48.43 23.69
N ASN A 11 8.32 49.67 23.31
CA ASN A 11 9.03 50.84 23.81
C ASN A 11 8.37 51.30 25.12
N THR A 12 9.16 51.50 26.17
CA THR A 12 8.66 52.10 27.41
C THR A 12 8.55 53.62 27.25
N LYS A 13 7.78 54.26 28.14
CA LYS A 13 7.70 55.72 28.20
C LYS A 13 9.05 56.41 28.51
N SER A 14 10.06 55.66 28.97
CA SER A 14 11.43 56.13 29.21
C SER A 14 12.36 55.99 28.00
N GLY A 15 11.91 55.36 26.89
CA GLY A 15 12.73 55.09 25.71
C GLY A 15 13.52 53.77 25.76
N ASP A 16 13.28 52.94 26.78
CA ASP A 16 13.89 51.62 26.91
C ASP A 16 13.09 50.57 26.13
N PHE A 17 13.77 49.59 25.53
CA PHE A 17 13.13 48.47 24.85
C PHE A 17 12.87 47.32 25.82
N VAL A 18 11.60 46.96 26.00
CA VAL A 18 11.21 45.72 26.69
C VAL A 18 10.98 44.64 25.64
N THR A 19 11.62 43.49 25.86
CA THR A 19 11.46 42.31 25.00
C THR A 19 10.57 41.29 25.71
N PHE A 20 9.43 40.97 25.11
CA PHE A 20 8.56 39.88 25.56
C PHE A 20 8.92 38.60 24.80
N ARG A 21 9.05 37.48 25.50
CA ARG A 21 9.37 36.17 24.91
C ARG A 21 8.31 35.15 25.29
N GLU A 22 7.74 34.47 24.31
CA GLU A 22 6.75 33.41 24.54
C GLU A 22 7.03 32.18 23.69
N THR A 23 6.62 31.01 24.19
CA THR A 23 6.62 29.77 23.41
C THR A 23 5.20 29.37 23.07
N ILE A 24 4.85 29.45 21.79
CA ILE A 24 3.48 29.23 21.31
C ILE A 24 3.36 27.93 20.49
N PRO A 25 2.19 27.26 20.50
CA PRO A 25 1.93 26.16 19.57
C PRO A 25 1.81 26.68 18.13
N SER A 26 2.15 25.84 17.15
CA SER A 26 2.06 26.19 15.72
C SER A 26 0.70 26.75 15.28
N LYS A 27 -0.39 26.35 15.94
CA LYS A 27 -1.76 26.79 15.61
C LYS A 27 -1.99 28.28 15.90
N LYS A 28 -1.25 28.87 16.84
CA LYS A 28 -1.37 30.29 17.23
C LYS A 28 -0.40 31.22 16.48
N LEU A 29 0.42 30.66 15.59
CA LEU A 29 1.49 31.43 14.94
C LEU A 29 0.96 32.60 14.11
N GLU A 30 -0.13 32.40 13.38
CA GLU A 30 -0.70 33.46 12.52
C GLU A 30 -1.28 34.62 13.34
N GLU A 31 -1.94 34.33 14.47
CA GLU A 31 -2.46 35.34 15.39
C GLU A 31 -1.32 36.20 15.96
N TYR A 32 -0.22 35.56 16.39
CA TYR A 32 0.93 36.27 16.93
C TYR A 32 1.65 37.10 15.85
N LYS A 33 1.80 36.57 14.63
CA LYS A 33 2.36 37.33 13.50
C LYS A 33 1.54 38.57 13.15
N LYS A 34 0.20 38.48 13.20
CA LYS A 34 -0.70 39.64 13.00
C LYS A 34 -0.52 40.70 14.09
N ASN A 35 -0.13 40.29 15.30
CA ASN A 35 0.13 41.16 16.44
C ASN A 35 1.60 41.63 16.55
N GLU A 36 2.34 41.63 15.43
CA GLU A 36 3.73 42.10 15.33
C GLU A 36 4.74 41.31 16.17
N TRP A 37 4.44 40.05 16.50
CA TRP A 37 5.42 39.14 17.10
C TRP A 37 6.32 38.52 16.04
N ASN A 38 7.62 38.52 16.30
CA ASN A 38 8.64 37.94 15.43
C ASN A 38 8.96 36.51 15.86
N VAL A 39 9.17 35.63 14.88
CA VAL A 39 9.57 34.24 15.15
C VAL A 39 11.08 34.18 15.31
N VAL A 40 11.54 33.69 16.45
CA VAL A 40 12.97 33.53 16.74
C VAL A 40 13.43 32.10 16.52
N GLU A 41 12.63 31.12 16.92
CA GLU A 41 13.03 29.71 16.81
C GLU A 41 11.82 28.81 16.53
N LYS A 42 11.99 27.85 15.63
CA LYS A 42 11.03 26.76 15.40
C LYS A 42 11.46 25.52 16.17
N ILE A 43 10.65 25.12 17.14
CA ILE A 43 10.89 23.93 17.97
C ILE A 43 10.14 22.74 17.35
N VAL A 44 10.88 21.84 16.72
CA VAL A 44 10.36 20.57 16.18
C VAL A 44 10.78 19.44 17.12
N PRO A 45 9.85 18.79 17.86
CA PRO A 45 10.18 17.85 18.93
C PRO A 45 11.15 16.74 18.52
N PHE A 46 10.99 16.17 17.33
CA PHE A 46 11.86 15.13 16.82
C PHE A 46 13.28 15.63 16.56
N ILE A 47 13.44 16.79 15.91
CA ILE A 47 14.75 17.38 15.62
C ILE A 47 15.42 17.82 16.92
N THR A 48 14.67 18.42 17.84
CA THR A 48 15.18 18.83 19.16
C THR A 48 15.62 17.61 19.97
N TRP A 49 14.89 16.49 19.92
CA TRP A 49 15.29 15.23 20.55
C TRP A 49 16.52 14.61 19.87
N TRP A 50 16.54 14.55 18.53
CA TRP A 50 17.66 14.02 17.75
C TRP A 50 18.95 14.81 18.00
N ASN A 51 18.85 16.13 18.19
CA ASN A 51 19.99 17.00 18.50
C ASN A 51 20.52 16.87 19.93
N LYS A 52 19.83 16.18 20.85
CA LYS A 52 20.37 15.87 22.18
C LYS A 52 21.46 14.81 22.13
N PHE A 53 21.52 14.00 21.07
CA PHE A 53 22.51 12.95 20.94
C PHE A 53 23.82 13.49 20.35
N SER A 54 24.94 13.02 20.91
CA SER A 54 26.27 13.24 20.33
C SER A 54 26.37 12.60 18.94
N THR A 55 27.31 13.08 18.13
CA THR A 55 27.54 12.57 16.77
C THR A 55 27.79 11.06 16.76
N THR A 56 28.57 10.54 17.72
CA THR A 56 28.82 9.10 17.87
C THR A 56 27.55 8.30 18.11
N ASN A 57 26.67 8.80 18.99
CA ASN A 57 25.40 8.14 19.29
C ASN A 57 24.46 8.17 18.08
N LYS A 58 24.44 9.26 17.31
CA LYS A 58 23.68 9.35 16.06
C LYS A 58 24.14 8.30 15.05
N ILE A 59 25.45 8.11 14.90
CA ILE A 59 26.01 7.09 14.00
C ILE A 59 25.63 5.68 14.48
N ALA A 60 25.74 5.40 15.78
CA ALA A 60 25.34 4.11 16.34
C ALA A 60 23.85 3.80 16.13
N ILE A 61 22.98 4.78 16.35
CA ILE A 61 21.54 4.64 16.10
C ILE A 61 21.31 4.36 14.61
N LEU A 62 21.93 5.14 13.70
CA LEU A 62 21.80 4.90 12.26
C LEU A 62 22.32 3.52 11.85
N ALA A 63 23.43 3.05 12.42
CA ALA A 63 24.01 1.74 12.13
C ALA A 63 23.09 0.58 12.55
N ILE A 64 22.25 0.76 13.58
CA ILE A 64 21.26 -0.22 14.00
C ILE A 64 19.99 -0.14 13.15
N PHE A 65 19.47 1.07 12.90
CA PHE A 65 18.20 1.26 12.19
C PHE A 65 18.30 0.97 10.69
N THR A 66 19.46 1.25 10.07
CA THR A 66 19.66 1.03 8.63
C THR A 66 19.46 -0.44 8.24
N PRO A 67 20.16 -1.44 8.83
CA PRO A 67 19.96 -2.84 8.46
C PRO A 67 18.55 -3.35 8.76
N ILE A 68 17.91 -2.87 9.84
CA ILE A 68 16.52 -3.22 10.15
C ILE A 68 15.57 -2.71 9.05
N LEU A 69 15.77 -1.47 8.58
CA LEU A 69 14.97 -0.88 7.52
C LEU A 69 15.15 -1.62 6.19
N PHE A 70 16.39 -1.92 5.82
CA PHE A 70 16.68 -2.70 4.61
C PHE A 70 16.13 -4.13 4.71
N GLY A 71 16.26 -4.80 5.86
CA GLY A 71 15.68 -6.12 6.10
C GLY A 71 14.15 -6.12 6.03
N GLY A 72 13.50 -5.10 6.59
CA GLY A 72 12.05 -4.93 6.51
C GLY A 72 11.55 -4.69 5.08
N ILE A 73 12.25 -3.85 4.30
CA ILE A 73 11.93 -3.63 2.88
C ILE A 73 12.12 -4.92 2.08
N TYR A 74 13.22 -5.64 2.30
CA TYR A 74 13.47 -6.92 1.64
C TYR A 74 12.33 -7.92 1.93
N PHE A 75 11.94 -8.06 3.20
CA PHE A 75 10.84 -8.94 3.59
C PHE A 75 9.51 -8.54 2.94
N LEU A 76 9.19 -7.25 2.86
CA LEU A 76 7.98 -6.78 2.18
C LEU A 76 8.00 -7.10 0.68
N VAL A 77 9.15 -6.93 0.02
CA VAL A 77 9.31 -7.29 -1.39
C VAL A 77 9.18 -8.79 -1.60
N GLU A 78 9.79 -9.60 -0.73
CA GLU A 78 9.70 -11.06 -0.76
C GLU A 78 8.24 -11.52 -0.58
N GLN A 79 7.52 -10.99 0.40
CA GLN A 79 6.10 -11.30 0.62
C GLN A 79 5.23 -10.89 -0.57
N TYR A 80 5.49 -9.72 -1.16
CA TYR A 80 4.78 -9.28 -2.35
C TYR A 80 5.00 -10.23 -3.55
N GLN A 81 6.24 -10.67 -3.76
CA GLN A 81 6.54 -11.63 -4.82
C GLN A 81 5.89 -12.98 -4.53
N ASN A 82 6.02 -13.51 -3.31
CA ASN A 82 5.41 -14.80 -2.94
C ASN A 82 3.90 -14.80 -3.12
N ASN A 83 3.19 -13.75 -2.69
CA ASN A 83 1.75 -13.62 -2.89
C ASN A 83 1.38 -13.58 -4.39
N LYS A 84 2.20 -12.93 -5.22
CA LYS A 84 2.00 -12.91 -6.67
C LYS A 84 2.24 -14.27 -7.32
N TYR A 85 3.22 -15.04 -6.84
CA TYR A 85 3.46 -16.40 -7.33
C TYR A 85 2.35 -17.37 -6.89
N GLU A 86 1.84 -17.22 -5.67
CA GLU A 86 0.74 -18.05 -5.16
C GLU A 86 -0.55 -17.82 -5.93
N SER A 87 -0.88 -16.55 -6.25
CA SER A 87 -2.04 -16.24 -7.09
C SER A 87 -1.88 -16.80 -8.51
N LEU A 88 -0.70 -16.67 -9.11
CA LEU A 88 -0.41 -17.19 -10.44
C LEU A 88 -0.53 -18.72 -10.49
N ASN A 89 -0.05 -19.41 -9.45
CA ASN A 89 -0.16 -20.87 -9.34
C ASN A 89 -1.63 -21.31 -9.21
N LYS A 90 -2.42 -20.59 -8.39
CA LYS A 90 -3.86 -20.85 -8.25
C LYS A 90 -4.63 -20.66 -9.55
N ASP A 91 -4.32 -19.61 -10.30
CA ASP A 91 -4.91 -19.35 -11.61
C ASP A 91 -4.54 -20.44 -12.62
N TYR A 92 -3.30 -20.92 -12.60
CA TYR A 92 -2.87 -22.05 -13.42
C TYR A 92 -3.67 -23.33 -13.12
N TYR A 93 -3.85 -23.69 -11.86
CA TYR A 93 -4.66 -24.87 -11.48
C TYR A 93 -6.12 -24.73 -11.92
N LEU A 94 -6.71 -23.54 -11.79
CA LEU A 94 -8.07 -23.28 -12.28
C LEU A 94 -8.17 -23.43 -13.79
N LEU A 95 -7.17 -22.93 -14.53
CA LEU A 95 -7.13 -23.04 -15.99
C LEU A 95 -6.99 -24.51 -16.43
N LYS A 96 -6.10 -25.26 -15.77
CA LYS A 96 -5.88 -26.68 -16.02
C LYS A 96 -7.15 -27.51 -15.80
N ASN A 97 -7.83 -27.31 -14.67
CA ASN A 97 -9.10 -27.99 -14.38
C ASN A 97 -10.19 -27.64 -15.40
N LYS A 98 -10.28 -26.38 -15.82
CA LYS A 98 -11.22 -25.97 -16.89
C LYS A 98 -10.90 -26.67 -18.20
N PHE A 99 -9.63 -26.77 -18.57
CA PHE A 99 -9.21 -27.46 -19.79
C PHE A 99 -9.53 -28.97 -19.74
N GLU A 100 -9.20 -29.65 -18.64
CA GLU A 100 -9.50 -31.08 -18.46
C GLU A 100 -11.01 -31.36 -18.48
N ASN A 101 -11.81 -30.53 -17.79
CA ASN A 101 -13.27 -30.64 -17.83
C ASN A 101 -13.83 -30.42 -19.24
N SER A 102 -13.32 -29.42 -19.97
CA SER A 102 -13.77 -29.15 -21.34
C SER A 102 -13.43 -30.29 -22.30
N GLN A 103 -12.29 -30.98 -22.13
CA GLN A 103 -11.97 -32.17 -22.91
C GLN A 103 -12.92 -33.33 -22.59
N SER A 104 -13.20 -33.54 -21.31
CA SER A 104 -14.13 -34.58 -20.84
C SER A 104 -15.53 -34.36 -21.45
N GLU A 105 -16.06 -33.16 -21.31
CA GLU A 105 -17.39 -32.78 -21.81
C GLU A 105 -17.49 -32.90 -23.34
N ASN A 106 -16.44 -32.50 -24.06
CA ASN A 106 -16.38 -32.65 -25.51
C ASN A 106 -16.31 -34.14 -25.94
N SER A 107 -15.69 -35.00 -25.13
CA SER A 107 -15.68 -36.45 -25.34
C SER A 107 -17.06 -37.08 -25.13
N GLU A 108 -17.81 -36.61 -24.13
CA GLU A 108 -19.19 -37.06 -23.87
C GLU A 108 -20.15 -36.59 -24.95
N LEU A 109 -20.03 -35.34 -25.40
CA LEU A 109 -20.80 -34.80 -26.52
C LEU A 109 -20.53 -35.58 -27.81
N LYS A 110 -19.28 -35.96 -28.10
CA LYS A 110 -18.95 -36.83 -29.24
C LYS A 110 -19.63 -38.20 -29.14
N LYS A 111 -19.66 -38.82 -27.96
CA LYS A 111 -20.34 -40.11 -27.74
C LYS A 111 -21.85 -39.99 -27.93
N LEU A 112 -22.46 -38.95 -27.37
CA LEU A 112 -23.89 -38.64 -27.54
C LEU A 112 -24.24 -38.41 -29.01
N ASN A 113 -23.42 -37.63 -29.72
CA ASN A 113 -23.66 -37.35 -31.14
C ASN A 113 -23.55 -38.62 -31.99
N LYS A 114 -22.57 -39.49 -31.71
CA LYS A 114 -22.46 -40.80 -32.36
C LYS A 114 -23.69 -41.68 -32.10
N TYR A 115 -24.20 -41.70 -30.88
CA TYR A 115 -25.40 -42.46 -30.51
C TYR A 115 -26.66 -41.94 -31.21
N LEU A 116 -26.80 -40.62 -31.34
CA LEU A 116 -27.90 -39.98 -32.07
C LEU A 116 -27.85 -40.31 -33.56
N ILE A 117 -26.67 -40.23 -34.19
CA ILE A 117 -26.47 -40.59 -35.60
C ILE A 117 -26.80 -42.07 -35.83
N ASP A 118 -26.31 -42.96 -34.96
CA ASP A 118 -26.60 -44.40 -35.06
C ASP A 118 -28.10 -44.68 -34.89
N SER A 119 -28.77 -44.00 -33.97
CA SER A 119 -30.21 -44.14 -33.74
C SER A 119 -31.04 -43.63 -34.92
N LEU A 120 -30.67 -42.48 -35.48
CA LEU A 120 -31.28 -41.93 -36.69
C LEU A 120 -31.08 -42.86 -37.90
N SER A 121 -29.88 -43.42 -38.07
CA SER A 121 -29.62 -44.37 -39.16
C SER A 121 -30.45 -45.66 -39.04
N LYS A 122 -30.65 -46.15 -37.81
CA LYS A 122 -31.50 -47.32 -37.53
C LYS A 122 -32.99 -47.02 -37.75
N LEU A 123 -33.44 -45.82 -37.42
CA LEU A 123 -34.80 -45.36 -37.71
C LEU A 123 -35.04 -45.22 -39.22
N ASN A 124 -34.07 -44.65 -39.95
CA ASN A 124 -34.19 -44.48 -41.40
C ASN A 124 -34.24 -45.84 -42.13
N LYS A 125 -33.41 -46.81 -41.70
CA LYS A 125 -33.45 -48.19 -42.20
C LYS A 125 -34.74 -48.95 -41.85
N LYS A 126 -35.44 -48.56 -40.78
CA LYS A 126 -36.76 -49.10 -40.42
C LYS A 126 -37.91 -48.46 -41.22
N GLY A 127 -37.71 -47.25 -41.75
CA GLY A 127 -38.65 -46.59 -42.65
C GLY A 127 -38.65 -47.19 -44.06
N GLU A 128 -37.49 -47.64 -44.54
CA GLU A 128 -37.33 -48.30 -45.84
C GLU A 128 -37.81 -49.76 -45.87
N SER A 129 -38.07 -50.38 -44.72
CA SER A 129 -38.47 -51.80 -44.61
C SER A 129 -39.96 -52.04 -44.38
N LYS A 130 -40.81 -51.01 -44.52
CA LYS A 130 -42.27 -51.24 -44.64
C LYS A 130 -42.64 -51.47 -46.11
N PRO A 131 -43.30 -52.60 -46.43
CA PRO A 131 -43.32 -53.19 -47.75
C PRO A 131 -44.35 -52.53 -48.69
N LYS A 132 -44.06 -52.55 -49.99
CA LYS A 132 -45.07 -52.78 -51.03
C LYS A 132 -44.95 -54.22 -51.49
#